data_AF-A0A2R6CYZ7-F1
#
_entry.id   AF-A0A2R6CYZ7-F1
#
_cell.length_a   1.000
_cell.length_b   1.000
_cell.length_c   1.000
_cell.angle_alpha   90.00
_cell.angle_beta   90.00
_cell.angle_gamma   90.00
#
_symmetry.space_group_name_H-M   'P 1'
#
loop_
_entity.id
_entity.type
_entity.pdbx_description
1 polymer ?
#
loop_
_entity_poly.entity_id
_entity_poly.type
_entity_poly.pdbx_seq_one_letter_code
_entity_poly.pdbx_strand_id
1 'polypeptide(L)' 'MLPLQVGIPGGPELLILLLIFLIGPVLGFALAYYIYTDAEKRGEENGALWAVVAGLASLVASPIGGLVVLFVYVLQRD' A
#
# COMPACT_ATOMS: atom_id res chain seq x y z
N MET A 1 34.86 6.21 -29.07
CA MET A 1 33.38 6.07 -29.12
C MET A 1 32.89 6.02 -27.69
N LEU A 2 32.25 7.09 -27.22
CA LEU A 2 31.64 7.14 -25.89
C LEU A 2 30.37 6.25 -25.92
N PRO A 3 30.13 5.40 -24.90
CA PRO A 3 28.94 4.58 -24.87
C PRO A 3 27.69 5.46 -24.80
N LEU A 4 26.69 5.15 -25.63
CA LEU A 4 25.43 5.89 -25.76
C LEU A 4 24.50 5.76 -24.54
N GLN A 5 24.82 4.89 -23.59
CA GLN A 5 23.94 4.48 -22.48
C GLN A 5 24.37 5.02 -21.11
N VAL A 6 25.34 5.94 -21.04
CA VAL A 6 25.75 6.54 -19.76
C VAL A 6 24.56 7.27 -19.12
N GLY A 7 24.04 6.72 -18.03
CA GLY A 7 22.97 7.33 -17.23
C GLY A 7 21.56 6.79 -17.46
N ILE A 8 21.35 5.82 -18.36
CA ILE A 8 20.04 5.14 -18.51
C ILE A 8 20.08 3.81 -17.73
N PRO A 9 19.18 3.59 -16.75
CA PRO A 9 19.08 2.33 -16.03
C PRO A 9 18.94 1.13 -16.99
N GLY A 10 19.76 0.10 -16.80
CA GLY A 10 19.69 -1.17 -17.52
C GLY A 10 18.75 -2.18 -16.86
N GLY A 11 18.67 -3.39 -17.40
CA GLY A 11 17.74 -4.44 -16.95
C GLY A 11 17.69 -4.64 -15.42
N PRO A 12 18.83 -4.87 -14.73
CA PRO A 12 18.85 -5.02 -13.27
C PRO A 12 18.41 -3.76 -12.52
N GLU A 13 18.81 -2.57 -12.96
CA GLU A 13 18.45 -1.30 -12.33
C GLU A 13 16.95 -1.01 -12.47
N LEU A 14 16.35 -1.35 -13.62
CA LEU A 14 14.89 -1.26 -13.83
C LEU A 14 14.12 -2.20 -12.89
N LEU A 15 14.64 -3.39 -12.64
CA LEU A 15 14.03 -4.32 -11.67
C LEU A 15 14.05 -3.74 -10.25
N ILE A 16 15.17 -3.14 -9.83
CA ILE A 16 15.28 -2.48 -8.52
C ILE A 16 14.28 -1.33 -8.42
N LEU A 17 14.19 -0.48 -9.44
CA LEU A 17 13.24 0.63 -9.48
C LEU A 17 11.79 0.13 -9.41
N LEU A 18 11.46 -0.95 -10.12
CA LEU A 18 10.15 -1.57 -10.07
C LEU A 18 9.83 -2.09 -8.66
N LEU A 19 10.77 -2.77 -8.01
CA LEU A 19 10.59 -3.28 -6.66
C LEU A 19 10.36 -2.16 -5.65
N ILE A 20 11.12 -1.06 -5.74
CA ILE A 20 10.93 0.13 -4.90
C ILE A 20 9.54 0.74 -5.16
N PHE A 21 9.14 0.85 -6.42
CA PHE A 21 7.83 1.40 -6.79
C PHE A 21 6.67 0.54 -6.27
N LEU A 22 6.85 -0.78 -6.22
CA LEU A 22 5.84 -1.73 -5.74
C LEU A 22 5.65 -1.71 -4.21
N ILE A 23 6.58 -1.16 -3.42
CA ILE A 23 6.46 -1.11 -1.96
C ILE A 23 5.16 -0.45 -1.54
N GLY A 24 4.83 0.71 -2.12
CA GLY A 24 3.62 1.46 -1.78
C GLY A 24 2.33 0.67 -2.05
N PRO A 25 2.10 0.22 -3.30
CA PRO A 25 0.95 -0.62 -3.64
C PRO A 25 0.85 -1.89 -2.81
N VAL A 26 1.95 -2.62 -2.61
CA VAL A 26 1.95 -3.87 -1.83
C VAL A 26 1.53 -3.61 -0.39
N LEU A 27 2.05 -2.56 0.24
CA LEU A 27 1.62 -2.16 1.58
C LEU A 27 0.15 -1.75 1.62
N GLY A 28 -0.32 -0.98 0.63
CA GLY A 28 -1.73 -0.59 0.54
C GLY A 28 -2.68 -1.78 0.43
N PHE A 29 -2.35 -2.77 -0.41
CA PHE A 29 -3.13 -4.00 -0.52
C PHE A 29 -3.07 -4.85 0.75
N ALA A 30 -1.89 -4.96 1.38
CA ALA A 30 -1.75 -5.69 2.64
C ALA A 30 -2.61 -5.09 3.76
N LEU A 31 -2.64 -3.75 3.89
CA LEU A 31 -3.46 -3.04 4.86
C LEU A 31 -4.95 -3.21 4.57
N ALA A 32 -5.37 -3.02 3.32
CA ALA A 32 -6.76 -3.21 2.92
C ALA A 32 -7.25 -4.64 3.21
N TYR A 33 -6.44 -5.64 2.85
CA TYR A 33 -6.75 -7.04 3.11
C TYR A 33 -6.85 -7.35 4.61
N TYR A 34 -5.90 -6.86 5.41
CA TYR A 34 -5.92 -7.04 6.87
C TYR A 34 -7.20 -6.45 7.49
N ILE A 35 -7.52 -5.19 7.17
CA ILE A 35 -8.69 -4.50 7.72
C ILE A 35 -9.98 -5.18 7.28
N TYR A 36 -10.10 -5.56 6.00
CA TYR A 36 -11.28 -6.26 5.50
C TYR A 36 -11.51 -7.59 6.25
N THR A 37 -10.48 -8.43 6.33
CA THR A 37 -10.59 -9.74 6.97
C THR A 37 -10.80 -9.66 8.48
N ASP A 38 -10.28 -8.63 9.15
CA ASP A 38 -10.57 -8.39 10.57
C ASP A 38 -12.01 -7.91 10.79
N ALA A 39 -12.50 -6.98 9.95
CA ALA A 39 -13.86 -6.47 10.02
C ALA A 39 -14.90 -7.56 9.72
N GLU A 40 -14.66 -8.38 8.69
CA GLU A 40 -15.53 -9.48 8.30
C GLU A 40 -15.68 -10.51 9.44
N LYS A 41 -14.56 -10.84 10.13
CA LYS A 41 -14.59 -11.73 11.30
C LYS A 41 -15.38 -11.18 12.47
N ARG A 42 -15.48 -9.86 12.58
CA ARG A 42 -16.24 -9.16 13.64
C ARG A 42 -17.70 -8.89 13.25
N GLY A 43 -18.08 -9.19 12.00
CA GLY A 43 -19.41 -8.88 11.48
C GLY A 43 -19.63 -7.37 11.28
N GLU A 44 -18.57 -6.59 11.06
CA GLU A 44 -18.71 -5.15 10.84
C GLU A 44 -19.18 -4.85 9.40
N GLU A 45 -20.29 -4.11 9.30
CA GLU A 45 -21.00 -3.81 8.06
C GLU A 45 -20.15 -2.95 7.10
N ASN A 46 -19.34 -2.03 7.64
CA ASN A 46 -18.51 -1.13 6.85
C ASN A 46 -17.09 -1.64 6.59
N GLY A 47 -16.82 -2.93 6.82
CA GLY A 47 -15.47 -3.50 6.66
C GLY A 47 -14.85 -3.25 5.28
N ALA A 48 -15.66 -3.31 4.21
CA ALA A 48 -15.20 -3.00 2.86
C ALA A 48 -14.81 -1.53 2.68
N LEU A 49 -15.55 -0.59 3.28
CA LEU A 49 -15.24 0.83 3.20
C LEU A 49 -13.94 1.14 3.94
N TRP A 50 -13.74 0.57 5.13
CA TRP A 50 -12.50 0.72 5.88
C TRP A 50 -11.28 0.21 5.09
N ALA A 51 -11.41 -0.95 4.46
CA ALA A 51 -10.35 -1.51 3.62
C ALA A 51 -10.03 -0.62 2.41
N VAL A 52 -11.05 -0.12 1.71
CA VAL A 52 -10.87 0.78 0.56
C VAL A 52 -10.21 2.09 0.99
N VAL A 53 -10.67 2.70 2.08
CA VAL A 53 -10.10 3.96 2.58
C VAL A 53 -8.64 3.76 2.99
N ALA A 54 -8.30 2.67 3.66
CA ALA A 54 -6.92 2.38 4.04
C ALA A 54 -6.01 2.12 2.82
N GLY A 55 -6.50 1.36 1.84
CA GLY A 55 -5.78 1.10 0.59
C GLY A 55 -5.54 2.38 -0.21
N LEU A 56 -6.58 3.21 -0.40
CA LEU A 56 -6.46 4.48 -1.12
C LEU A 56 -5.61 5.49 -0.35
N ALA A 57 -5.73 5.58 0.96
CA ALA A 57 -4.87 6.44 1.78
C ALA A 57 -3.40 6.04 1.66
N SER A 58 -3.10 4.74 1.59
CA SER A 58 -1.73 4.23 1.38
C SER A 58 -1.16 4.64 0.01
N LEU A 59 -2.01 4.68 -1.02
CA LEU A 59 -1.59 5.00 -2.38
C LEU A 59 -1.46 6.52 -2.62
N VAL A 60 -2.42 7.31 -2.12
CA VAL A 60 -2.50 8.75 -2.39
C VAL A 60 -1.69 9.56 -1.39
N ALA A 61 -1.75 9.20 -0.10
CA ALA A 61 -1.11 9.94 0.98
C ALA A 61 0.17 9.28 1.49
N SER A 62 0.79 8.40 0.68
CA SER A 62 1.89 7.49 1.04
C SER A 62 1.46 6.35 1.98
N PRO A 63 2.28 5.30 2.16
CA PRO A 63 1.98 4.20 3.08
C PRO A 63 1.63 4.66 4.50
N ILE A 64 2.13 5.83 4.92
CA ILE A 64 1.81 6.44 6.22
C ILE A 64 0.32 6.76 6.33
N GLY A 65 -0.33 7.24 5.25
CA GLY A 65 -1.76 7.51 5.24
C GLY A 65 -2.58 6.25 5.53
N GLY A 66 -2.19 5.11 4.96
CA GLY A 66 -2.79 3.82 5.28
C GLY A 66 -2.62 3.41 6.74
N LEU A 67 -1.42 3.61 7.31
CA LEU A 67 -1.15 3.32 8.72
C LEU A 67 -1.98 4.19 9.66
N VAL A 68 -2.22 5.45 9.30
CA VAL A 68 -3.13 6.34 10.06
C VAL A 68 -4.55 5.81 10.03
N VAL A 69 -5.06 5.39 8.86
CA VAL A 69 -6.40 4.79 8.77
C VAL A 69 -6.47 3.50 9.58
N LEU A 70 -5.45 2.64 9.49
CA LEU A 70 -5.35 1.43 10.31
C LEU A 70 -5.41 1.78 11.79
N PHE A 71 -4.65 2.77 12.25
CA PHE A 71 -4.65 3.20 13.65
C PHE A 71 -6.05 3.64 14.10
N VAL A 72 -6.73 4.47 13.30
CA VAL A 72 -8.12 4.89 13.59
C VAL A 72 -9.08 3.69 13.62
N TYR A 73 -8.97 2.78 12.64
CA TYR A 73 -9.77 1.56 12.60
C TYR A 73 -9.56 0.71 13.85
N VAL A 74 -8.31 0.53 14.30
CA VAL A 74 -7.99 -0.24 15.52
C VAL A 74 -8.59 0.40 16.77
N LEU A 75 -8.63 1.73 16.85
CA LEU A 75 -9.26 2.44 17.98
C LEU A 75 -10.79 2.39 17.94
N GLN A 76 -11.38 2.28 16.75
CA GLN A 76 -12.84 2.27 16.58
C GLN A 76 -13.43 0.87 16.72
N ARG A 77 -12.68 -0.17 16.39
CA ARG A 77 -13.15 -1.57 16.33
C ARG A 77 -13.33 -2.25 17.69
N ASP A 78 -13.16 -1.52 18.79
CA ASP A 78 -13.40 -1.98 20.17
C ASP A 78 -14.90 -2.18 20.45
#